data_AF-A0A7J0ECY2-F1
#
_entry.id   AF-A0A7J0ECY2-F1
#
_cell.length_a   1.000
_cell.length_b   1.000
_cell.length_c   1.000
_cell.angle_alpha   90.00
_cell.angle_beta   90.00
_cell.angle_gamma   90.00
#
_symmetry.space_group_name_H-M   'P 1'
#
loop_
_entity.id
_entity.type
_entity.pdbx_description
1 polymer ?
#
loop_
_entity_poly.entity_id
_entity_poly.type
_entity_poly.pdbx_seq_one_letter_code
_entity_poly.pdbx_strand_id
1 'polypeptide(L)'
;MYNKEICLEGFKSYTTRTMALGFDPYFNAITGLNILDSICFVLGITNLQQVRASNLQELVYKQGQAGITKATVSIVFDNSDRNRSPLGYEDCPEIKVTRKIVVGGRNKYLINGHIAQPSRVQNFFHSVQLNVNSPHFLIMHGRITKVLNMKPPEILSMLEEAAGTRMYESKKEEEKVRDNALHDVEEIKAKISEFNDNAARMHIEIHEMKTNISRLTAEKEASMGGEGVLAGTSSGNEGKCLDDQLGDAKGDVGKAKTESKQAKTKIIHSEKELREKTHQLLSKREEAIAIENELRQLANVDFTCRVPVKNFYRLNVKGVVAKLIKVKDISTMTALEVAAGEKLFNVVVDTGNTGKQLLQNGDLWRRVTIIPESKQNSIRSCPFKSEKFSCQIGNAEVALSLVGYDEELKFIVVSLKEGTFDNANVLFRTKFVDGVSTVQRTVASKLNK
;
A
#
# COMPACT_ATOMS: atom_id res chain seq x y z
N MET A 1 -16.96 12.68 18.14
CA MET A 1 -17.66 11.47 18.63
C MET A 1 -16.70 10.50 19.33
N TYR A 2 -17.09 9.90 20.46
CA TYR A 2 -16.37 8.78 21.15
C TYR A 2 -17.35 7.86 21.89
N ASN A 3 -16.93 6.66 22.32
CA ASN A 3 -17.79 5.74 23.09
C ASN A 3 -18.03 6.31 24.50
N LYS A 4 -19.29 6.38 24.94
CA LYS A 4 -19.67 6.78 26.31
C LYS A 4 -20.08 5.59 27.17
N GLU A 5 -20.91 4.71 26.59
CA GLU A 5 -21.43 3.50 27.26
C GLU A 5 -21.51 2.32 26.30
N ILE A 6 -21.33 1.10 26.82
CA ILE A 6 -21.60 -0.14 26.09
C ILE A 6 -22.51 -1.04 26.94
N CYS A 7 -23.69 -1.35 26.43
CA CYS A 7 -24.67 -2.23 27.07
C CYS A 7 -24.76 -3.56 26.31
N LEU A 8 -24.49 -4.67 26.99
CA LEU A 8 -24.52 -6.03 26.46
C LEU A 8 -25.61 -6.86 27.16
N GLU A 9 -26.36 -7.67 26.43
CA GLU A 9 -27.40 -8.56 26.96
C GLU A 9 -27.42 -9.84 26.12
N GLY A 10 -27.28 -11.02 26.73
CA GLY A 10 -27.27 -12.33 26.05
C GLY A 10 -26.11 -12.55 25.07
N PHE A 11 -25.06 -11.73 25.10
CA PHE A 11 -23.96 -11.74 24.12
C PHE A 11 -22.72 -12.50 24.65
N LYS A 12 -22.29 -13.54 23.93
CA LYS A 12 -21.16 -14.44 24.26
C LYS A 12 -21.15 -14.94 25.71
N SER A 13 -20.42 -14.27 26.62
CA SER A 13 -20.33 -14.62 28.05
C SER A 13 -21.30 -13.85 28.94
N TYR A 14 -21.89 -12.76 28.44
CA TYR A 14 -22.76 -11.87 29.19
C TYR A 14 -24.21 -12.35 29.11
N THR A 15 -24.60 -13.21 30.06
CA THR A 15 -25.98 -13.72 30.18
C THR A 15 -26.97 -12.59 30.48
N THR A 16 -26.70 -11.85 31.55
CA THR A 16 -27.51 -10.74 32.05
C THR A 16 -27.09 -9.41 31.41
N ARG A 17 -27.97 -8.41 31.52
CA ARG A 17 -27.70 -7.06 31.06
C ARG A 17 -26.51 -6.48 31.83
N THR A 18 -25.41 -6.27 31.12
CA THR A 18 -24.15 -5.71 31.63
C THR A 18 -23.91 -4.36 30.98
N MET A 19 -23.54 -3.34 31.76
CA MET A 19 -23.19 -2.01 31.26
C MET A 19 -21.74 -1.68 31.61
N ALA A 20 -20.94 -1.39 30.58
CA ALA A 20 -19.62 -0.80 30.72
C ALA A 20 -19.76 0.72 30.54
N LEU A 21 -19.22 1.48 31.50
CA LEU A 21 -19.32 2.92 31.64
C LEU A 21 -17.92 3.51 31.86
N GLY A 22 -17.79 4.84 31.76
CA GLY A 22 -16.54 5.54 32.09
C GLY A 22 -15.45 5.40 31.02
N PHE A 23 -15.85 5.34 29.75
CA PHE A 23 -14.91 5.37 28.63
C PHE A 23 -14.30 6.77 28.46
N ASP A 24 -12.97 6.83 28.33
CA ASP A 24 -12.20 8.04 28.06
C ASP A 24 -12.21 8.37 26.55
N PRO A 25 -12.17 9.66 26.13
CA PRO A 25 -12.15 10.02 24.70
C PRO A 25 -10.90 9.57 23.93
N TYR A 26 -9.78 9.30 24.62
CA TYR A 26 -8.46 9.07 24.03
C TYR A 26 -7.95 7.63 24.26
N PHE A 27 -7.95 7.13 25.50
CA PHE A 27 -7.32 5.85 25.83
C PHE A 27 -8.16 4.98 26.78
N ASN A 28 -8.46 3.76 26.34
CA ASN A 28 -9.27 2.80 27.09
C ASN A 28 -8.56 1.44 27.18
N ALA A 29 -8.27 0.98 28.40
CA ALA A 29 -7.72 -0.35 28.65
C ALA A 29 -8.85 -1.37 28.90
N ILE A 30 -9.02 -2.34 28.01
CA ILE A 30 -10.09 -3.33 28.08
C ILE A 30 -9.50 -4.72 28.38
N THR A 31 -9.57 -5.15 29.64
CA THR A 31 -9.13 -6.50 30.08
C THR A 31 -10.20 -7.55 29.81
N GLY A 32 -10.62 -7.72 28.56
CA GLY A 32 -11.66 -8.69 28.19
C GLY A 32 -12.00 -8.70 26.70
N LEU A 33 -11.63 -9.77 25.99
CA LEU A 33 -11.77 -9.87 24.53
C LEU A 33 -13.24 -9.80 24.04
N ASN A 34 -14.22 -10.18 24.88
CA ASN A 34 -15.63 -10.21 24.48
C ASN A 34 -16.28 -8.81 24.40
N ILE A 35 -15.68 -7.78 25.02
CA ILE A 35 -16.13 -6.38 24.85
C ILE A 35 -15.68 -5.87 23.47
N LEU A 36 -14.46 -6.20 23.03
CA LEU A 36 -13.98 -5.85 21.69
C LEU A 36 -14.84 -6.52 20.61
N ASP A 37 -15.18 -7.80 20.78
CA ASP A 37 -16.12 -8.51 19.90
C ASP A 37 -17.50 -7.82 19.84
N SER A 38 -17.99 -7.27 20.96
CA SER A 38 -19.29 -6.60 21.02
C SER A 38 -19.28 -5.27 20.26
N ILE A 39 -18.16 -4.53 20.34
CA ILE A 39 -17.91 -3.34 19.54
C ILE A 39 -17.91 -3.71 18.05
N CYS A 40 -17.10 -4.70 17.65
CA CYS A 40 -17.03 -5.20 16.28
C CYS A 40 -18.41 -5.66 15.75
N PHE A 41 -19.22 -6.28 16.61
CA PHE A 41 -20.58 -6.69 16.28
C PHE A 41 -21.48 -5.48 16.01
N VAL A 42 -21.48 -4.43 16.83
CA VAL A 42 -22.32 -3.23 16.59
C VAL A 42 -21.83 -2.41 15.40
N LEU A 43 -20.50 -2.28 15.23
CA LEU A 43 -19.88 -1.63 14.09
C LEU A 43 -20.25 -2.29 12.75
N GLY A 44 -20.52 -3.60 12.76
CA GLY A 44 -21.08 -4.30 11.61
C GLY A 44 -20.04 -5.00 10.73
N ILE A 45 -18.93 -5.45 11.33
CA ILE A 45 -17.91 -6.25 10.64
C ILE A 45 -18.55 -7.45 9.95
N THR A 46 -18.28 -7.58 8.64
CA THR A 46 -18.79 -8.66 7.78
C THR A 46 -18.05 -9.98 7.99
N ASN A 47 -16.73 -9.94 8.19
CA ASN A 47 -15.90 -11.11 8.45
C ASN A 47 -15.96 -11.53 9.93
N LEU A 48 -16.83 -12.50 10.24
CA LEU A 48 -17.08 -12.99 11.61
C LEU A 48 -15.86 -13.64 12.28
N GLN A 49 -14.86 -14.09 11.52
CA GLN A 49 -13.62 -14.64 12.09
C GLN A 49 -12.88 -13.59 12.93
N GLN A 50 -12.98 -12.30 12.57
CA GLN A 50 -12.43 -11.20 13.37
C GLN A 50 -13.11 -11.08 14.74
N VAL A 51 -14.39 -11.43 14.80
CA VAL A 51 -15.24 -11.46 16.01
C VAL A 51 -15.21 -12.84 16.67
N ARG A 52 -14.25 -13.71 16.30
CA ARG A 52 -14.04 -15.05 16.87
C ARG A 52 -15.33 -15.88 16.89
N ALA A 53 -16.01 -15.92 15.75
CA ALA A 53 -17.22 -16.69 15.50
C ALA A 53 -17.29 -17.16 14.04
N SER A 54 -17.84 -18.34 13.79
CA SER A 54 -18.03 -18.92 12.46
C SER A 54 -19.37 -18.51 11.85
N ASN A 55 -20.38 -18.33 12.70
CA ASN A 55 -21.72 -17.88 12.34
C ASN A 55 -22.21 -16.83 13.35
N LEU A 56 -23.29 -16.12 13.01
CA LEU A 56 -23.84 -15.09 13.90
C LEU A 56 -24.52 -15.67 15.17
N GLN A 57 -24.92 -16.94 15.18
CA GLN A 57 -25.62 -17.57 16.32
C GLN A 57 -24.66 -17.85 17.49
N GLU A 58 -23.38 -18.11 17.21
CA GLU A 58 -22.28 -18.20 18.19
C GLU A 58 -22.04 -16.91 18.99
N LEU A 59 -22.58 -15.78 18.54
CA LEU A 59 -22.55 -14.52 19.31
C LEU A 59 -23.61 -14.49 20.42
N VAL A 60 -24.61 -15.37 20.38
CA VAL A 60 -25.61 -15.54 21.43
C VAL A 60 -25.07 -16.50 22.50
N TYR A 61 -25.34 -16.19 23.78
CA TYR A 61 -24.88 -17.02 24.91
C TYR A 61 -25.26 -18.50 24.72
N LYS A 62 -24.25 -19.38 24.70
CA LYS A 62 -24.38 -20.83 24.42
C LYS A 62 -25.24 -21.14 23.18
N GLN A 63 -25.16 -20.33 22.13
CA GLN A 63 -25.96 -20.48 20.89
C GLN A 63 -27.49 -20.57 21.13
N GLY A 64 -27.99 -20.07 22.27
CA GLY A 64 -29.40 -20.17 22.66
C GLY A 64 -29.80 -21.44 23.41
N GLN A 65 -28.91 -22.42 23.59
CA GLN A 65 -29.20 -23.69 24.28
C GLN A 65 -29.58 -23.51 25.78
N ALA A 66 -29.23 -22.37 26.37
CA ALA A 66 -29.56 -22.04 27.77
C ALA A 66 -30.80 -21.12 27.90
N GLY A 67 -31.74 -21.20 26.96
CA GLY A 67 -32.97 -20.38 26.95
C GLY A 67 -32.79 -18.92 26.52
N ILE A 68 -31.55 -18.40 26.51
CA ILE A 68 -31.23 -17.04 26.04
C ILE A 68 -31.14 -17.05 24.51
N THR A 69 -32.29 -16.96 23.83
CA THR A 69 -32.38 -17.03 22.35
C THR A 69 -32.05 -15.71 21.63
N LYS A 70 -31.67 -14.65 22.35
CA LYS A 70 -31.45 -13.30 21.83
C LYS A 70 -30.18 -12.69 22.42
N ALA A 71 -29.38 -12.06 21.56
CA ALA A 71 -28.30 -11.16 21.97
C ALA A 71 -28.60 -9.72 21.51
N THR A 72 -28.28 -8.75 22.37
CA THR A 72 -28.38 -7.32 22.11
C THR A 72 -27.11 -6.65 22.58
N VAL A 73 -26.50 -5.85 21.71
CA VAL A 73 -25.41 -4.94 22.08
C VAL A 73 -25.79 -3.54 21.63
N SER A 74 -25.65 -2.57 22.53
CA SER A 74 -25.89 -1.14 22.27
C SER A 74 -24.64 -0.36 22.66
N ILE A 75 -24.20 0.55 21.79
CA ILE A 75 -23.17 1.54 22.11
C ILE A 75 -23.84 2.91 22.12
N VAL A 76 -23.62 3.68 23.18
CA VAL A 76 -23.94 5.11 23.25
C VAL A 76 -22.67 5.86 22.94
N PHE A 77 -22.71 6.70 21.92
CA PHE A 77 -21.64 7.59 21.53
C PHE A 77 -21.94 9.00 22.05
N ASP A 78 -20.93 9.64 22.65
CA ASP A 78 -20.98 11.07 22.90
C ASP A 78 -20.73 11.81 21.57
N ASN A 79 -21.61 12.76 21.25
CA ASN A 79 -21.61 13.52 20.01
C ASN A 79 -21.60 15.04 20.26
N SER A 80 -20.98 15.48 21.37
CA SER A 80 -20.89 16.90 21.74
C SER A 80 -20.12 17.75 20.72
N ASP A 81 -19.22 17.15 19.94
CA ASP A 81 -18.46 17.81 18.87
C ASP A 81 -19.18 17.70 17.52
N ARG A 82 -19.87 18.78 17.14
CA ARG A 82 -20.61 18.90 15.87
C ARG A 82 -19.74 18.73 14.63
N ASN A 83 -18.46 19.12 14.66
CA ASN A 83 -17.56 19.00 13.50
C ASN A 83 -17.20 17.55 13.19
N ARG A 84 -17.33 16.67 14.18
CA ARG A 84 -17.11 15.22 14.09
C ARG A 84 -18.42 14.43 14.23
N SER A 85 -19.55 15.09 13.99
CA SER A 85 -20.87 14.44 14.00
C SER A 85 -21.11 13.66 12.72
N PRO A 86 -21.75 12.48 12.80
CA PRO A 86 -22.35 11.83 11.65
C PRO A 86 -23.38 12.73 10.96
N LEU A 87 -23.46 12.64 9.62
CA LEU A 87 -24.38 13.43 8.81
C LEU A 87 -25.86 13.14 9.17
N GLY A 88 -26.63 14.19 9.47
CA GLY A 88 -28.03 14.11 9.88
C GLY A 88 -28.24 13.74 11.36
N TYR A 89 -27.21 13.89 12.20
CA TYR A 89 -27.26 13.68 13.65
C TYR A 89 -26.60 14.84 14.44
N GLU A 90 -26.35 15.99 13.81
CA GLU A 90 -25.62 17.15 14.34
C GLU A 90 -26.30 17.82 15.55
N ASP A 91 -27.62 17.64 15.68
CA ASP A 91 -28.43 18.10 16.81
C ASP A 91 -28.66 17.02 17.88
N CYS A 92 -28.14 15.81 17.69
CA CYS A 92 -28.16 14.75 18.69
C CYS A 92 -26.88 14.83 19.55
N PRO A 93 -26.94 15.22 20.84
CA PRO A 93 -25.76 15.25 21.70
C PRO A 93 -25.24 13.85 22.06
N GLU A 94 -26.12 12.84 21.97
CA GLU A 94 -25.78 11.43 22.12
C GLU A 94 -26.43 10.62 20.99
N ILE A 95 -25.72 9.59 20.53
CA ILE A 95 -26.23 8.69 19.48
C ILE A 95 -26.09 7.25 19.96
N LYS A 96 -27.20 6.51 19.94
CA LYS A 96 -27.27 5.12 20.39
C LYS A 96 -27.42 4.17 19.20
N VAL A 97 -26.36 3.45 18.85
CA VAL A 97 -26.40 2.39 17.83
C VAL A 97 -26.55 1.04 18.52
N THR A 98 -27.55 0.26 18.10
CA THR A 98 -27.89 -1.04 18.70
C THR A 98 -27.96 -2.10 17.62
N ARG A 99 -27.30 -3.25 17.83
CA ARG A 99 -27.47 -4.44 17.00
C ARG A 99 -28.12 -5.56 17.82
N LYS A 100 -29.18 -6.15 17.27
CA LYS A 100 -29.93 -7.26 17.86
C LYS A 100 -29.88 -8.47 16.95
N ILE A 101 -29.75 -9.65 17.55
CA ILE A 101 -29.90 -10.93 16.88
C ILE A 101 -30.73 -11.88 17.73
N VAL A 102 -31.51 -12.73 17.05
CA VAL A 102 -32.29 -13.82 17.63
C VAL A 102 -31.88 -15.11 16.93
N VAL A 103 -31.69 -16.19 17.66
CA VAL A 103 -31.36 -17.52 17.11
C VAL A 103 -32.51 -17.98 16.19
N GLY A 104 -32.18 -18.40 14.97
CA GLY A 104 -33.17 -18.69 13.92
C GLY A 104 -33.98 -17.48 13.41
N GLY A 105 -33.74 -16.27 13.94
CA GLY A 105 -34.47 -15.05 13.60
C GLY A 105 -33.67 -14.07 12.73
N ARG A 106 -34.31 -12.93 12.43
CA ARG A 106 -33.67 -11.83 11.67
C ARG A 106 -32.76 -10.99 12.57
N ASN A 107 -31.55 -10.69 12.09
CA ASN A 107 -30.74 -9.62 12.68
C ASN A 107 -31.40 -8.25 12.39
N LYS A 108 -31.24 -7.29 13.30
CA LYS A 108 -31.78 -5.94 13.18
C LYS A 108 -30.81 -4.91 13.76
N TYR A 109 -30.66 -3.78 13.08
CA TYR A 109 -30.03 -2.60 13.64
C TYR A 109 -31.07 -1.58 14.09
N LEU A 110 -30.72 -0.78 15.08
CA LEU A 110 -31.47 0.39 15.50
C LEU A 110 -30.51 1.56 15.74
N ILE A 111 -30.87 2.76 15.29
CA ILE A 111 -30.18 4.02 15.62
C ILE A 111 -31.20 4.89 16.37
N ASN A 112 -30.85 5.33 17.58
CA ASN A 112 -31.74 6.09 18.48
C ASN A 112 -33.12 5.40 18.69
N GLY A 113 -33.15 4.07 18.68
CA GLY A 113 -34.37 3.26 18.82
C GLY A 113 -35.15 3.00 17.51
N HIS A 114 -34.89 3.74 16.44
CA HIS A 114 -35.52 3.51 15.13
C HIS A 114 -34.80 2.41 14.36
N ILE A 115 -35.56 1.51 13.70
CA ILE A 115 -35.00 0.42 12.89
C ILE A 115 -34.21 1.00 11.71
N ALA A 116 -32.96 0.55 11.55
CA ALA A 116 -32.08 0.95 10.46
C ALA A 116 -31.69 -0.25 9.58
N GLN A 117 -31.49 0.00 8.29
CA GLN A 117 -30.86 -0.98 7.39
C GLN A 117 -29.34 -1.05 7.65
N PRO A 118 -28.66 -2.18 7.39
CA PRO A 118 -27.22 -2.31 7.54
C PRO A 118 -26.42 -1.27 6.74
N SER A 119 -26.86 -0.94 5.53
CA SER A 119 -26.30 0.13 4.68
C SER A 119 -26.31 1.50 5.37
N ARG A 120 -27.42 1.87 6.02
CA ARG A 120 -27.53 3.13 6.78
C ARG A 120 -26.56 3.17 7.96
N VAL A 121 -26.34 2.04 8.64
CA VAL A 121 -25.36 1.94 9.74
C VAL A 121 -23.92 2.00 9.23
N GLN A 122 -23.64 1.40 8.07
CA GLN A 122 -22.34 1.54 7.42
C GLN A 122 -22.10 3.00 7.00
N ASN A 123 -23.04 3.65 6.31
CA ASN A 123 -22.91 5.05 5.90
C ASN A 123 -22.73 6.00 7.10
N PHE A 124 -23.41 5.72 8.22
CA PHE A 124 -23.21 6.41 9.49
C PHE A 124 -21.74 6.34 9.95
N PHE A 125 -21.14 5.14 10.02
CA PHE A 125 -19.73 5.01 10.43
C PHE A 125 -18.74 5.56 9.38
N HIS A 126 -19.02 5.45 8.09
CA HIS A 126 -18.19 6.09 7.04
C HIS A 126 -18.19 7.63 7.15
N SER A 127 -19.31 8.25 7.55
CA SER A 127 -19.37 9.71 7.71
C SER A 127 -18.45 10.26 8.81
N VAL A 128 -18.09 9.43 9.80
CA VAL A 128 -17.08 9.72 10.82
C VAL A 128 -15.71 9.06 10.52
N GLN A 129 -15.45 8.78 9.24
CA GLN A 129 -14.20 8.19 8.72
C GLN A 129 -13.85 6.80 9.31
N LEU A 130 -14.84 6.07 9.79
CA LEU A 130 -14.65 4.78 10.47
C LEU A 130 -15.06 3.62 9.54
N ASN A 131 -14.12 3.15 8.71
CA ASN A 131 -14.35 1.98 7.85
C ASN A 131 -14.19 0.66 8.63
N VAL A 132 -15.32 0.18 9.16
CA VAL A 132 -15.44 -1.07 9.94
C VAL A 132 -15.03 -2.34 9.18
N ASN A 133 -15.06 -2.32 7.84
CA ASN A 133 -14.71 -3.48 7.01
C ASN A 133 -13.25 -3.45 6.53
N SER A 134 -12.53 -2.35 6.76
CA SER A 134 -11.11 -2.27 6.48
C SER A 134 -10.37 -3.38 7.25
N PRO A 135 -9.52 -4.19 6.59
CA PRO A 135 -8.73 -5.20 7.28
C PRO A 135 -7.63 -4.59 8.18
N HIS A 136 -7.51 -3.26 8.21
CA HIS A 136 -6.53 -2.49 8.96
C HIS A 136 -7.13 -1.75 10.16
N PHE A 137 -8.46 -1.57 10.19
CA PHE A 137 -9.17 -0.93 11.31
C PHE A 137 -8.99 -1.67 12.64
N LEU A 138 -8.85 -3.00 12.61
CA LEU A 138 -8.69 -3.84 13.79
C LEU A 138 -7.36 -4.60 13.78
N ILE A 139 -6.38 -4.11 14.56
CA ILE A 139 -5.07 -4.76 14.74
C ILE A 139 -5.12 -5.72 15.93
N MET A 140 -5.50 -6.98 15.66
CA MET A 140 -5.48 -8.07 16.64
C MET A 140 -4.07 -8.63 16.84
N HIS A 141 -3.85 -9.36 17.95
CA HIS A 141 -2.63 -10.11 18.18
C HIS A 141 -2.27 -11.04 17.00
N GLY A 142 -0.99 -11.09 16.62
CA GLY A 142 -0.51 -11.79 15.43
C GLY A 142 -0.75 -11.06 14.09
N ARG A 143 -1.68 -10.09 14.03
CA ARG A 143 -1.92 -9.29 12.82
C ARG A 143 -0.87 -8.20 12.62
N ILE A 144 -0.12 -7.81 13.66
CA ILE A 144 1.00 -6.87 13.57
C ILE A 144 2.08 -7.35 12.58
N THR A 145 2.39 -8.65 12.56
CA THR A 145 3.33 -9.24 11.58
C THR A 145 2.77 -9.18 10.17
N LYS A 146 1.44 -9.23 9.99
CA LYS A 146 0.83 -8.95 8.68
C LYS A 146 1.03 -7.49 8.30
N VAL A 147 0.80 -6.53 9.20
CA VAL A 147 1.01 -5.08 8.95
C VAL A 147 2.44 -4.79 8.51
N LEU A 148 3.43 -5.35 9.20
CA LEU A 148 4.86 -5.19 8.86
C LEU A 148 5.24 -5.80 7.50
N ASN A 149 4.44 -6.75 6.98
CA ASN A 149 4.66 -7.41 5.69
C ASN A 149 3.56 -7.07 4.65
N MET A 150 2.87 -5.94 4.82
CA MET A 150 1.86 -5.49 3.85
C MET A 150 2.50 -5.12 2.53
N LYS A 151 1.83 -5.50 1.43
CA LYS A 151 2.24 -5.08 0.09
C LYS A 151 1.96 -3.57 -0.10
N PRO A 152 2.69 -2.87 -0.97
CA PRO A 152 2.44 -1.46 -1.27
C PRO A 152 0.96 -1.05 -1.47
N PRO A 153 0.10 -1.79 -2.21
CA PRO A 153 -1.33 -1.44 -2.31
C PRO A 153 -2.13 -1.61 -1.00
N GLU A 154 -1.74 -2.53 -0.11
CA GLU A 154 -2.36 -2.66 1.23
C GLU A 154 -1.98 -1.47 2.12
N ILE A 155 -0.72 -1.01 2.05
CA ILE A 155 -0.24 0.19 2.77
C ILE A 155 -0.89 1.46 2.21
N LEU A 156 -0.99 1.58 0.89
CA LEU A 156 -1.66 2.69 0.23
C LEU A 156 -3.13 2.77 0.66
N SER A 157 -3.86 1.64 0.65
CA SER A 157 -5.23 1.56 1.15
C SER A 157 -5.38 1.94 2.64
N MET A 158 -4.36 1.73 3.48
CA MET A 158 -4.36 2.25 4.86
C MET A 158 -4.20 3.77 4.89
N LEU A 159 -3.32 4.31 4.06
CA LEU A 159 -3.02 5.73 3.99
C LEU A 159 -4.21 6.53 3.44
N GLU A 160 -4.87 6.02 2.39
CA GLU A 160 -6.08 6.59 1.78
C GLU A 160 -7.27 6.62 2.76
N GLU A 161 -7.35 5.65 3.68
CA GLU A 161 -8.35 5.65 4.75
C GLU A 161 -8.01 6.66 5.84
N ALA A 162 -6.74 6.70 6.29
CA ALA A 162 -6.29 7.66 7.30
C ALA A 162 -6.36 9.12 6.81
N ALA A 163 -6.14 9.35 5.52
CA ALA A 163 -6.29 10.65 4.86
C ALA A 163 -7.75 10.96 4.47
N GLY A 164 -8.67 10.01 4.57
CA GLY A 164 -10.06 10.14 4.16
C GLY A 164 -10.29 10.22 2.63
N THR A 165 -9.25 10.05 1.81
CA THR A 165 -9.33 10.14 0.34
C THR A 165 -10.08 8.96 -0.28
N ARG A 166 -10.11 7.80 0.39
CA ARG A 166 -10.76 6.58 -0.13
C ARG A 166 -12.23 6.79 -0.55
N MET A 167 -12.98 7.63 0.17
CA MET A 167 -14.38 7.95 -0.18
C MET A 167 -14.48 8.80 -1.45
N TYR A 168 -13.52 9.70 -1.68
CA TYR A 168 -13.43 10.51 -2.90
C TYR A 168 -13.03 9.66 -4.09
N GLU A 169 -12.06 8.75 -3.93
CA GLU A 169 -11.61 7.84 -4.98
C GLU A 169 -12.68 6.82 -5.37
N SER A 170 -13.37 6.23 -4.38
CA SER A 170 -14.49 5.30 -4.65
C SER A 170 -15.59 5.99 -5.47
N LYS A 171 -15.95 7.22 -5.08
CA LYS A 171 -16.97 8.01 -5.79
C LYS A 171 -16.51 8.46 -7.18
N LYS A 172 -15.22 8.79 -7.35
CA LYS A 172 -14.61 9.09 -8.65
C LYS A 172 -14.56 7.87 -9.56
N GLU A 173 -14.39 6.67 -9.02
CA GLU A 173 -14.42 5.43 -9.80
C GLU A 173 -15.86 5.07 -10.21
N GLU A 174 -16.84 5.23 -9.32
CA GLU A 174 -18.27 5.15 -9.66
C GLU A 174 -18.66 6.15 -10.77
N GLU A 175 -18.13 7.37 -10.69
CA GLU A 175 -18.32 8.43 -11.68
C GLU A 175 -17.73 8.06 -13.05
N LYS A 176 -16.48 7.57 -13.12
CA LYS A 176 -15.91 7.02 -14.37
C LYS A 176 -16.73 5.87 -14.96
N VAL A 177 -17.19 4.93 -14.12
CA VAL A 177 -17.97 3.77 -14.58
C VAL A 177 -19.29 4.23 -15.20
N ARG A 178 -19.93 5.24 -14.60
CA ARG A 178 -21.12 5.90 -15.16
C ARG A 178 -20.81 6.65 -16.45
N ASP A 179 -19.70 7.36 -16.53
CA ASP A 179 -19.32 8.13 -17.72
C ASP A 179 -18.97 7.21 -18.90
N ASN A 180 -18.29 6.09 -18.66
CA ASN A 180 -18.07 5.03 -19.65
C ASN A 180 -19.40 4.43 -20.13
N ALA A 181 -20.31 4.10 -19.21
CA ALA A 181 -21.65 3.61 -19.58
C ALA A 181 -22.48 4.65 -20.36
N LEU A 182 -22.25 5.95 -20.13
CA LEU A 182 -22.85 7.02 -20.93
C LEU A 182 -22.29 7.02 -22.36
N HIS A 183 -20.96 6.88 -22.49
CA HIS A 183 -20.28 6.82 -23.78
C HIS A 183 -20.74 5.62 -24.62
N ASP A 184 -20.86 4.43 -24.01
CA ASP A 184 -21.40 3.24 -24.66
C ASP A 184 -22.84 3.47 -25.19
N VAL A 185 -23.67 4.18 -24.42
CA VAL A 185 -25.05 4.54 -24.83
C VAL A 185 -25.05 5.57 -25.97
N GLU A 186 -24.13 6.53 -25.99
CA GLU A 186 -23.96 7.48 -27.09
C GLU A 186 -23.50 6.79 -28.39
N GLU A 187 -22.56 5.83 -28.30
CA GLU A 187 -22.11 5.04 -29.45
C GLU A 187 -23.25 4.19 -30.03
N ILE A 188 -24.06 3.54 -29.17
CA ILE A 188 -25.26 2.80 -29.58
C ILE A 188 -26.26 3.73 -30.27
N LYS A 189 -26.47 4.94 -29.72
CA LYS A 189 -27.39 5.93 -30.32
C LYS A 189 -26.90 6.43 -31.69
N ALA A 190 -25.60 6.62 -31.88
CA ALA A 190 -25.02 6.96 -33.17
C ALA A 190 -25.25 5.86 -34.21
N LYS A 191 -25.00 4.59 -33.85
CA LYS A 191 -25.26 3.41 -34.71
C LYS A 191 -26.74 3.28 -35.08
N ILE A 192 -27.66 3.57 -34.16
CA ILE A 192 -29.10 3.60 -34.44
C ILE A 192 -29.46 4.72 -35.44
N SER A 193 -28.85 5.89 -35.32
CA SER A 193 -29.05 6.99 -36.30
C SER A 193 -28.57 6.57 -37.69
N GLU A 194 -27.35 6.02 -37.79
CA GLU A 194 -26.79 5.54 -39.05
C GLU A 194 -27.66 4.42 -39.67
N PHE A 195 -28.19 3.50 -38.86
CA PHE A 195 -29.11 2.48 -39.33
C PHE A 195 -30.44 3.06 -39.83
N ASN A 196 -30.97 4.09 -39.18
CA ASN A 196 -32.17 4.80 -39.64
C ASN A 196 -31.91 5.56 -40.95
N ASP A 197 -30.76 6.21 -41.10
CA ASP A 197 -30.37 6.90 -42.34
C ASP A 197 -30.15 5.89 -43.48
N ASN A 198 -29.57 4.73 -43.18
CA ASN A 198 -29.49 3.59 -44.12
C ASN A 198 -30.87 3.06 -44.51
N ALA A 199 -31.80 2.91 -43.55
CA ALA A 199 -33.16 2.50 -43.84
C ALA A 199 -33.92 3.53 -44.69
N ALA A 200 -33.72 4.83 -44.43
CA ALA A 200 -34.28 5.91 -45.23
C ALA A 200 -33.72 5.90 -46.66
N ARG A 201 -32.39 5.72 -46.83
CA ARG A 201 -31.77 5.53 -48.15
C ARG A 201 -32.34 4.33 -48.89
N MET A 202 -32.41 3.16 -48.24
CA MET A 202 -33.02 1.96 -48.84
C MET A 202 -34.51 2.18 -49.20
N HIS A 203 -35.27 2.94 -48.41
CA HIS A 203 -36.64 3.29 -48.75
C HIS A 203 -36.74 4.23 -49.96
N ILE A 204 -35.83 5.19 -50.10
CA ILE A 204 -35.71 6.03 -51.30
C ILE A 204 -35.31 5.18 -52.50
N GLU A 205 -34.28 4.34 -52.39
CA GLU A 205 -33.85 3.42 -53.46
C GLU A 205 -34.95 2.43 -53.87
N ILE A 206 -35.74 1.89 -52.92
CA ILE A 206 -36.90 1.04 -53.22
C ILE A 206 -37.99 1.85 -53.93
N HIS A 207 -38.24 3.10 -53.52
CA HIS A 207 -39.20 3.98 -54.18
C HIS A 207 -38.74 4.34 -55.59
N GLU A 208 -37.47 4.75 -55.75
CA GLU A 208 -36.83 5.05 -57.02
C GLU A 208 -36.80 3.83 -57.94
N MET A 209 -36.46 2.64 -57.43
CA MET A 209 -36.49 1.39 -58.17
C MET A 209 -37.93 1.02 -58.58
N LYS A 210 -38.93 1.27 -57.72
CA LYS A 210 -40.34 1.09 -58.07
C LYS A 210 -40.78 2.08 -59.16
N THR A 211 -40.41 3.35 -59.06
CA THR A 211 -40.69 4.34 -60.12
C THR A 211 -39.87 4.08 -61.37
N ASN A 212 -38.67 3.51 -61.28
CA ASN A 212 -37.84 3.11 -62.42
C ASN A 212 -38.36 1.83 -63.06
N ILE A 213 -38.99 0.92 -62.31
CA ILE A 213 -39.76 -0.19 -62.89
C ILE A 213 -40.94 0.39 -63.67
N SER A 214 -41.76 1.27 -63.08
CA SER A 214 -42.86 1.94 -63.80
C SER A 214 -42.38 2.75 -65.01
N ARG A 215 -41.27 3.50 -64.86
CA ARG A 215 -40.67 4.31 -65.93
C ARG A 215 -40.05 3.43 -66.99
N LEU A 216 -39.29 2.38 -66.68
CA LEU A 216 -38.79 1.43 -67.70
C LEU A 216 -39.91 0.65 -68.36
N THR A 217 -41.05 0.46 -67.68
CA THR A 217 -42.27 -0.04 -68.32
C THR A 217 -42.74 0.95 -69.39
N ALA A 218 -42.71 2.26 -69.11
CA ALA A 218 -43.12 3.37 -70.00
C ALA A 218 -42.03 3.93 -70.95
N GLU A 219 -40.75 3.67 -70.72
CA GLU A 219 -39.62 4.12 -71.54
C GLU A 219 -39.16 3.03 -72.49
N LYS A 220 -39.48 1.77 -72.18
CA LYS A 220 -39.70 0.77 -73.23
C LYS A 220 -40.77 1.22 -74.24
N GLU A 221 -41.65 2.15 -73.86
CA GLU A 221 -42.61 2.81 -74.77
C GLU A 221 -42.06 4.13 -75.38
N ALA A 222 -40.85 4.63 -75.02
CA ALA A 222 -40.41 5.98 -75.38
C ALA A 222 -38.91 6.26 -75.69
N SER A 223 -37.94 5.40 -75.34
CA SER A 223 -36.50 5.76 -75.32
C SER A 223 -35.83 5.94 -76.69
N MET A 224 -35.47 7.20 -77.02
CA MET A 224 -34.47 7.65 -78.02
C MET A 224 -33.80 9.03 -77.61
N GLY A 225 -32.49 9.14 -77.25
CA GLY A 225 -31.65 10.40 -77.04
C GLY A 225 -31.03 10.65 -75.62
N GLY A 226 -30.05 11.54 -75.27
CA GLY A 226 -29.08 12.50 -75.92
C GLY A 226 -28.24 13.39 -74.91
N GLU A 227 -27.07 14.01 -75.25
CA GLU A 227 -26.08 14.69 -74.30
C GLU A 227 -25.17 15.90 -74.85
N GLY A 228 -24.31 16.60 -74.02
CA GLY A 228 -23.09 17.46 -74.42
C GLY A 228 -22.42 18.52 -73.42
N VAL A 229 -21.05 18.82 -73.43
CA VAL A 229 -20.18 19.51 -72.34
C VAL A 229 -18.77 20.26 -72.73
N LEU A 230 -18.08 21.11 -71.86
CA LEU A 230 -16.55 21.40 -71.58
C LEU A 230 -15.71 22.80 -71.73
N ALA A 231 -14.35 22.91 -71.37
CA ALA A 231 -13.52 24.12 -70.86
C ALA A 231 -11.93 24.36 -71.22
N GLY A 232 -11.09 25.31 -70.62
CA GLY A 232 -9.57 25.54 -70.85
C GLY A 232 -8.68 26.70 -70.11
N THR A 233 -7.29 26.76 -70.18
CA THR A 233 -6.27 27.55 -69.30
C THR A 233 -4.85 28.03 -69.88
N SER A 234 -3.91 28.70 -69.12
CA SER A 234 -2.36 28.60 -69.12
C SER A 234 -1.51 29.87 -68.60
N SER A 235 -0.13 29.96 -68.72
CA SER A 235 0.81 30.96 -68.06
C SER A 235 2.28 31.15 -68.67
N GLY A 236 3.24 31.92 -68.05
CA GLY A 236 4.63 32.29 -68.54
C GLY A 236 5.73 32.74 -67.49
N ASN A 237 6.97 33.18 -67.90
CA ASN A 237 8.24 33.41 -67.09
C ASN A 237 9.21 34.56 -67.64
N GLU A 238 10.57 34.71 -67.43
CA GLU A 238 11.46 35.23 -66.32
C GLU A 238 12.88 35.82 -66.80
N GLY A 239 13.80 36.40 -65.94
CA GLY A 239 15.26 36.66 -66.25
C GLY A 239 16.10 37.84 -65.60
N LYS A 240 16.83 37.64 -64.48
CA LYS A 240 17.94 38.46 -63.87
C LYS A 240 18.88 37.52 -63.06
N CYS A 241 20.21 37.75 -62.95
CA CYS A 241 21.09 36.72 -62.35
C CYS A 241 22.47 37.11 -61.75
N LEU A 242 23.14 38.21 -62.16
CA LEU A 242 24.57 38.42 -61.81
C LEU A 242 24.87 39.56 -60.82
N ASP A 243 24.03 40.59 -60.75
CA ASP A 243 24.13 41.62 -59.70
C ASP A 243 23.62 41.09 -58.35
N ASP A 244 22.62 40.19 -58.41
CA ASP A 244 22.00 39.53 -57.26
C ASP A 244 23.05 38.75 -56.44
N GLN A 245 23.93 37.99 -57.10
CA GLN A 245 24.97 37.16 -56.47
C GLN A 245 25.99 37.95 -55.62
N LEU A 246 26.26 39.22 -55.96
CA LEU A 246 27.14 40.09 -55.17
C LEU A 246 26.42 40.74 -53.99
N GLY A 247 25.10 40.92 -54.10
CA GLY A 247 24.23 41.25 -52.97
C GLY A 247 24.18 40.09 -51.96
N ASP A 248 24.01 38.86 -52.45
CA ASP A 248 23.91 37.65 -51.64
C ASP A 248 25.14 37.44 -50.75
N ALA A 249 26.36 37.52 -51.31
CA ALA A 249 27.59 37.34 -50.54
C ALA A 249 27.76 38.36 -49.39
N LYS A 250 27.29 39.60 -49.55
CA LYS A 250 27.25 40.60 -48.46
C LYS A 250 26.12 40.33 -47.47
N GLY A 251 24.97 39.85 -47.97
CA GLY A 251 23.86 39.39 -47.14
C GLY A 251 24.28 38.26 -46.21
N ASP A 252 25.02 37.27 -46.71
CA ASP A 252 25.46 36.09 -45.96
C ASP A 252 26.48 36.41 -44.86
N VAL A 253 27.41 37.35 -45.12
CA VAL A 253 28.29 37.88 -44.06
C VAL A 253 27.48 38.64 -42.99
N GLY A 254 26.39 39.31 -43.39
CA GLY A 254 25.42 39.89 -42.46
C GLY A 254 24.73 38.83 -41.59
N LYS A 255 24.17 37.79 -42.22
CA LYS A 255 23.51 36.65 -41.56
C LYS A 255 24.44 35.98 -40.54
N ALA A 256 25.65 35.60 -40.97
CA ALA A 256 26.65 34.98 -40.10
C ALA A 256 27.02 35.86 -38.88
N LYS A 257 27.07 37.19 -39.05
CA LYS A 257 27.33 38.14 -37.95
C LYS A 257 26.16 38.25 -36.98
N THR A 258 24.91 38.16 -37.46
CA THR A 258 23.72 38.09 -36.59
C THR A 258 23.59 36.74 -35.88
N GLU A 259 23.87 35.64 -36.56
CA GLU A 259 23.90 34.28 -36.00
C GLU A 259 24.97 34.16 -34.89
N SER A 260 26.17 34.71 -35.11
CA SER A 260 27.23 34.75 -34.09
C SER A 260 26.81 35.53 -32.83
N LYS A 261 26.09 36.66 -32.98
CA LYS A 261 25.51 37.38 -31.83
C LYS A 261 24.42 36.55 -31.14
N GLN A 262 23.53 35.92 -31.89
CA GLN A 262 22.46 35.09 -31.36
C GLN A 262 23.02 33.87 -30.60
N ALA A 263 24.08 33.25 -31.12
CA ALA A 263 24.79 32.15 -30.46
C ALA A 263 25.43 32.58 -29.13
N LYS A 264 26.05 33.77 -29.07
CA LYS A 264 26.59 34.31 -27.80
C LYS A 264 25.50 34.53 -26.76
N THR A 265 24.34 35.07 -27.13
CA THR A 265 23.21 35.24 -26.20
C THR A 265 22.66 33.89 -25.72
N LYS A 266 22.58 32.89 -26.61
CA LYS A 266 22.19 31.51 -26.24
C LYS A 266 23.17 30.90 -25.24
N ILE A 267 24.49 31.04 -25.44
CA ILE A 267 25.52 30.55 -24.50
C ILE A 267 25.35 31.17 -23.11
N ILE A 268 25.19 32.50 -23.03
CA ILE A 268 24.98 33.20 -21.74
C ILE A 268 23.72 32.71 -21.03
N HIS A 269 22.64 32.44 -21.79
CA HIS A 269 21.41 31.89 -21.23
C HIS A 269 21.60 30.46 -20.70
N SER A 270 22.21 29.58 -21.49
CA SER A 270 22.52 28.20 -21.07
C SER A 270 23.49 28.13 -19.89
N GLU A 271 24.46 29.04 -19.78
CA GLU A 271 25.33 29.14 -18.60
C GLU A 271 24.55 29.54 -17.34
N LYS A 272 23.57 30.44 -17.46
CA LYS A 272 22.71 30.83 -16.33
C LYS A 272 21.81 29.67 -15.90
N GLU A 273 21.19 28.99 -16.85
CA GLU A 273 20.37 27.80 -16.60
C GLU A 273 21.19 26.67 -15.96
N LEU A 274 22.44 26.47 -16.41
CA LEU A 274 23.35 25.49 -15.82
C LEU A 274 23.67 25.82 -14.36
N ARG A 275 23.95 27.10 -14.03
CA ARG A 275 24.19 27.53 -12.64
C ARG A 275 22.95 27.29 -11.77
N GLU A 276 21.77 27.65 -12.24
CA GLU A 276 20.51 27.42 -11.53
C GLU A 276 20.27 25.91 -11.28
N LYS A 277 20.50 25.05 -12.28
CA LYS A 277 20.43 23.59 -12.11
C LYS A 277 21.49 23.04 -11.14
N THR A 278 22.72 23.55 -11.14
CA THR A 278 23.74 23.13 -10.15
C THR A 278 23.35 23.51 -8.71
N HIS A 279 22.72 24.68 -8.50
CA HIS A 279 22.21 25.07 -7.19
C HIS A 279 21.05 24.18 -6.73
N GLN A 280 20.12 23.82 -7.65
CA GLN A 280 19.04 22.88 -7.35
C GLN A 280 19.57 21.47 -7.02
N LEU A 281 20.63 21.00 -7.70
CA LEU A 281 21.27 19.72 -7.39
C LEU A 281 21.97 19.72 -6.02
N LEU A 282 22.56 20.83 -5.59
CA LEU A 282 23.15 20.95 -4.25
C LEU A 282 22.06 20.93 -3.16
N SER A 283 20.97 21.69 -3.32
CA SER A 283 19.80 21.63 -2.42
C SER A 283 19.28 20.20 -2.26
N LYS A 284 19.01 19.52 -3.39
CA LYS A 284 18.53 18.13 -3.39
C LYS A 284 19.51 17.14 -2.77
N ARG A 285 20.82 17.43 -2.81
CA ARG A 285 21.84 16.60 -2.15
C ARG A 285 21.81 16.78 -0.64
N GLU A 286 21.62 18.00 -0.14
CA GLU A 286 21.46 18.28 1.29
C GLU A 286 20.15 17.68 1.82
N GLU A 287 19.05 17.82 1.08
CA GLU A 287 17.77 17.14 1.35
C GLU A 287 17.93 15.61 1.41
N ALA A 288 18.66 15.00 0.45
CA ALA A 288 18.91 13.57 0.45
C ALA A 288 19.75 13.10 1.66
N ILE A 289 20.73 13.90 2.11
CA ILE A 289 21.51 13.62 3.32
C ILE A 289 20.65 13.75 4.59
N ALA A 290 19.73 14.72 4.63
CA ALA A 290 18.78 14.85 5.73
C ALA A 290 17.85 13.63 5.81
N ILE A 291 17.26 13.23 4.67
CA ILE A 291 16.42 12.03 4.55
C ILE A 291 17.21 10.76 4.93
N GLU A 292 18.46 10.62 4.50
CA GLU A 292 19.30 9.47 4.88
C GLU A 292 19.52 9.41 6.39
N ASN A 293 19.75 10.55 7.05
CA ASN A 293 19.91 10.61 8.49
C ASN A 293 18.61 10.31 9.26
N GLU A 294 17.45 10.76 8.76
CA GLU A 294 16.14 10.37 9.31
C GLU A 294 15.88 8.87 9.14
N LEU A 295 16.15 8.31 7.96
CA LEU A 295 16.03 6.88 7.69
C LEU A 295 16.94 6.05 8.61
N ARG A 296 18.17 6.49 8.91
CA ARG A 296 19.06 5.83 9.87
C ARG A 296 18.50 5.81 11.30
N GLN A 297 17.82 6.88 11.73
CA GLN A 297 17.15 6.94 13.03
C GLN A 297 15.92 6.04 13.10
N LEU A 298 15.13 5.97 12.01
CA LEU A 298 13.97 5.09 11.88
C LEU A 298 14.37 3.61 11.80
N ALA A 299 15.46 3.30 11.10
CA ALA A 299 15.98 1.94 10.92
C ALA A 299 16.76 1.39 12.12
N ASN A 300 16.80 2.08 13.28
CA ASN A 300 17.45 1.61 14.52
C ASN A 300 18.95 1.24 14.39
N VAL A 301 19.65 1.74 13.37
CA VAL A 301 21.06 1.38 13.12
C VAL A 301 22.02 2.09 14.08
N ASP A 302 21.58 3.20 14.68
CA ASP A 302 22.32 3.98 15.67
C ASP A 302 21.87 3.68 17.11
N PHE A 303 22.79 3.16 17.92
CA PHE A 303 22.57 2.94 19.35
C PHE A 303 23.00 4.16 20.16
N THR A 304 22.02 4.84 20.75
CA THR A 304 22.22 5.93 21.70
C THR A 304 21.89 5.45 23.12
N CYS A 305 22.74 5.80 24.08
CA CYS A 305 22.50 5.54 25.50
C CYS A 305 23.00 6.72 26.36
N ARG A 306 22.39 6.91 27.53
CA ARG A 306 22.91 7.80 28.56
C ARG A 306 24.09 7.10 29.25
N VAL A 307 25.10 7.86 29.65
CA VAL A 307 26.29 7.32 30.34
C VAL A 307 25.84 6.78 31.72
N PRO A 308 25.89 5.45 31.97
CA PRO A 308 25.22 4.83 33.12
C PRO A 308 25.96 4.97 34.45
N VAL A 309 27.29 5.17 34.43
CA VAL A 309 28.13 5.39 35.61
C VAL A 309 29.27 6.36 35.31
N LYS A 310 29.80 7.07 36.32
CA LYS A 310 30.79 8.15 36.15
C LYS A 310 32.09 7.74 35.43
N ASN A 311 32.49 6.47 35.55
CA ASN A 311 33.69 5.91 34.91
C ASN A 311 33.36 5.00 33.70
N PHE A 312 32.22 5.22 33.04
CA PHE A 312 31.82 4.43 31.87
C PHE A 312 32.45 4.98 30.59
N TYR A 313 33.31 4.18 29.97
CA TYR A 313 33.90 4.51 28.67
C TYR A 313 32.96 4.09 27.54
N ARG A 314 32.58 5.03 26.67
CA ARG A 314 31.72 4.72 25.50
C ARG A 314 32.35 3.72 24.53
N LEU A 315 33.68 3.60 24.52
CA LEU A 315 34.43 2.63 23.72
C LEU A 315 34.11 1.16 24.09
N ASN A 316 33.61 0.91 25.29
CA ASN A 316 33.18 -0.42 25.75
C ASN A 316 31.90 -0.89 25.04
N VAL A 317 31.22 -0.01 24.29
CA VAL A 317 30.10 -0.33 23.41
C VAL A 317 30.59 -0.28 21.97
N LYS A 318 30.83 -1.46 21.37
CA LYS A 318 31.27 -1.56 19.96
C LYS A 318 30.17 -1.15 18.97
N GLY A 319 28.91 -1.22 19.39
CA GLY A 319 27.76 -0.71 18.64
C GLY A 319 26.84 -1.80 18.10
N VAL A 320 26.02 -1.44 17.12
CA VAL A 320 24.99 -2.31 16.54
C VAL A 320 25.62 -3.31 15.55
N VAL A 321 25.18 -4.58 15.61
CA VAL A 321 25.70 -5.67 14.75
C VAL A 321 25.67 -5.30 13.26
N ALA A 322 24.62 -4.64 12.78
CA ALA A 322 24.51 -4.14 11.40
C ALA A 322 25.67 -3.24 10.95
N LYS A 323 26.29 -2.47 11.85
CA LYS A 323 27.46 -1.61 11.54
C LYS A 323 28.80 -2.34 11.63
N LEU A 324 28.84 -3.46 12.34
CA LEU A 324 30.03 -4.27 12.58
C LEU A 324 30.28 -5.32 11.49
N ILE A 325 29.26 -5.58 10.66
CA ILE A 325 29.30 -6.53 9.55
C ILE A 325 29.55 -5.79 8.22
N LYS A 326 30.39 -6.35 7.35
CA LYS A 326 30.60 -5.88 5.97
C LYS A 326 30.06 -6.93 4.98
N VAL A 327 29.17 -6.54 4.07
CA VAL A 327 28.67 -7.45 3.02
C VAL A 327 29.63 -7.42 1.83
N LYS A 328 29.96 -8.58 1.25
CA LYS A 328 30.88 -8.66 0.10
C LYS A 328 30.23 -8.27 -1.22
N ASP A 329 28.97 -8.64 -1.41
CA ASP A 329 28.16 -8.31 -2.59
C ASP A 329 26.84 -7.66 -2.16
N ILE A 330 26.63 -6.43 -2.63
CA ILE A 330 25.42 -5.62 -2.36
C ILE A 330 24.15 -6.36 -2.80
N SER A 331 24.21 -7.15 -3.88
CA SER A 331 23.09 -7.93 -4.42
C SER A 331 22.53 -8.95 -3.42
N THR A 332 23.31 -9.34 -2.42
CA THR A 332 22.94 -10.32 -1.39
C THR A 332 22.39 -9.69 -0.11
N MET A 333 22.42 -8.35 -0.01
CA MET A 333 22.09 -7.61 1.22
C MET A 333 20.65 -7.89 1.71
N THR A 334 19.66 -7.87 0.82
CA THR A 334 18.25 -8.14 1.19
C THR A 334 18.05 -9.57 1.70
N ALA A 335 18.73 -10.56 1.11
CA ALA A 335 18.66 -11.94 1.57
C ALA A 335 19.30 -12.11 2.96
N LEU A 336 20.41 -11.41 3.21
CA LEU A 336 21.07 -11.39 4.52
C LEU A 336 20.22 -10.66 5.58
N GLU A 337 19.59 -9.54 5.22
CA GLU A 337 18.68 -8.80 6.09
C GLU A 337 17.49 -9.65 6.52
N VAL A 338 16.81 -10.30 5.57
CA VAL A 338 15.68 -11.21 5.85
C VAL A 338 16.11 -12.42 6.68
N ALA A 339 17.30 -12.98 6.44
CA ALA A 339 17.82 -14.10 7.21
C ALA A 339 18.23 -13.71 8.64
N ALA A 340 18.82 -12.52 8.84
CA ALA A 340 19.34 -12.07 10.11
C ALA A 340 18.29 -11.38 11.00
N GLY A 341 17.32 -10.71 10.37
CA GLY A 341 16.14 -10.10 11.00
C GLY A 341 16.50 -9.14 12.13
N GLU A 342 15.67 -9.14 13.18
CA GLU A 342 15.84 -8.27 14.35
C GLU A 342 17.22 -8.39 15.03
N LYS A 343 17.93 -9.52 14.85
CA LYS A 343 19.24 -9.72 15.48
C LYS A 343 20.35 -8.83 14.91
N LEU A 344 20.15 -8.20 13.74
CA LEU A 344 21.05 -7.17 13.22
C LEU A 344 21.08 -5.91 14.11
N PHE A 345 20.02 -5.66 14.89
CA PHE A 345 19.89 -4.52 15.78
C PHE A 345 20.37 -4.79 17.22
N ASN A 346 20.92 -5.98 17.47
CA ASN A 346 21.56 -6.29 18.74
C ASN A 346 22.80 -5.41 18.95
N VAL A 347 23.11 -5.09 20.21
CA VAL A 347 24.21 -4.20 20.57
C VAL A 347 25.35 -5.00 21.21
N VAL A 348 26.56 -4.81 20.70
CA VAL A 348 27.76 -5.50 21.19
C VAL A 348 28.50 -4.64 22.21
N VAL A 349 28.90 -5.28 23.31
CA VAL A 349 29.66 -4.67 24.41
C VAL A 349 30.84 -5.56 24.81
N ASP A 350 31.90 -4.97 25.34
CA ASP A 350 33.10 -5.66 25.85
C ASP A 350 32.78 -6.80 26.86
N THR A 351 31.96 -6.53 27.87
CA THR A 351 31.75 -7.44 29.01
C THR A 351 30.29 -7.53 29.44
N GLY A 352 29.95 -8.65 30.09
CA GLY A 352 28.63 -8.83 30.71
C GLY A 352 28.30 -7.81 31.80
N ASN A 353 29.30 -7.16 32.41
CA ASN A 353 29.09 -6.12 33.42
C ASN A 353 28.70 -4.79 32.78
N THR A 354 29.36 -4.39 31.68
CA THR A 354 28.97 -3.23 30.85
C THR A 354 27.52 -3.37 30.36
N GLY A 355 27.15 -4.57 29.89
CA GLY A 355 25.78 -4.87 29.49
C GLY A 355 24.75 -4.72 30.62
N LYS A 356 25.06 -5.20 31.84
CA LYS A 356 24.20 -4.98 33.02
C LYS A 356 24.05 -3.50 33.37
N GLN A 357 25.13 -2.73 33.35
CA GLN A 357 25.11 -1.29 33.65
C GLN A 357 24.23 -0.52 32.64
N LEU A 358 24.30 -0.86 31.35
CA LEU A 358 23.44 -0.27 30.32
C LEU A 358 21.96 -0.62 30.50
N LEU A 359 21.64 -1.88 30.83
CA LEU A 359 20.25 -2.31 31.05
C LEU A 359 19.63 -1.71 32.33
N GLN A 360 20.43 -1.46 33.36
CA GLN A 360 19.95 -0.93 34.65
C GLN A 360 19.91 0.60 34.66
N ASN A 361 20.94 1.27 34.15
CA ASN A 361 21.15 2.71 34.34
C ASN A 361 21.37 3.49 33.02
N GLY A 362 21.29 2.84 31.86
CA GLY A 362 21.61 3.44 30.55
C GLY A 362 20.49 4.27 29.91
N ASP A 363 19.31 4.35 30.56
CA ASP A 363 18.12 5.10 30.10
C ASP A 363 17.73 4.73 28.65
N LEU A 364 17.57 3.42 28.41
CA LEU A 364 17.31 2.87 27.08
C LEU A 364 15.85 3.10 26.68
N TRP A 365 15.62 3.98 25.71
CA TRP A 365 14.27 4.28 25.19
C TRP A 365 13.56 3.11 24.47
N ARG A 366 14.27 2.00 24.24
CA ARG A 366 13.77 0.80 23.55
C ARG A 366 14.34 -0.46 24.21
N ARG A 367 13.63 -1.59 24.09
CA ARG A 367 14.14 -2.90 24.52
C ARG A 367 15.27 -3.34 23.59
N VAL A 368 16.48 -3.48 24.13
CA VAL A 368 17.68 -3.85 23.37
C VAL A 368 18.25 -5.16 23.88
N THR A 369 18.65 -6.05 22.97
CA THR A 369 19.40 -7.26 23.29
C THR A 369 20.90 -6.95 23.24
N ILE A 370 21.58 -7.14 24.38
CA ILE A 370 23.02 -6.88 24.50
C ILE A 370 23.82 -8.19 24.42
N ILE A 371 24.84 -8.20 23.57
CA ILE A 371 25.77 -9.32 23.36
C ILE A 371 27.14 -8.94 23.94
N PRO A 372 27.55 -9.51 25.09
CA PRO A 372 28.87 -9.28 25.65
C PRO A 372 29.95 -10.17 25.00
N GLU A 373 31.11 -9.63 24.66
CA GLU A 373 32.21 -10.41 24.03
C GLU A 373 32.72 -11.52 24.95
N SER A 374 32.65 -11.32 26.26
CA SER A 374 33.00 -12.33 27.28
C SER A 374 32.22 -13.65 27.16
N LYS A 375 31.15 -13.75 26.34
CA LYS A 375 30.49 -15.02 26.00
C LYS A 375 31.30 -15.93 25.06
N GLN A 376 32.40 -15.47 24.46
CA GLN A 376 33.28 -16.29 23.61
C GLN A 376 33.64 -17.67 24.21
N ASN A 377 33.80 -17.76 25.54
CA ASN A 377 34.23 -18.99 26.19
C ASN A 377 33.16 -20.09 26.30
N SER A 378 31.86 -19.80 26.21
CA SER A 378 30.83 -20.85 26.17
C SER A 378 30.66 -21.49 24.79
N ILE A 379 31.10 -20.79 23.73
CA ILE A 379 30.94 -21.19 22.32
C ILE A 379 32.07 -22.14 21.85
N ARG A 380 33.18 -22.22 22.61
CA ARG A 380 34.35 -23.08 22.28
C ARG A 380 34.04 -24.60 22.22
N SER A 381 32.88 -25.04 22.69
CA SER A 381 32.45 -26.46 22.66
C SER A 381 31.97 -26.93 21.28
N CYS A 382 31.66 -26.02 20.35
CA CYS A 382 31.37 -26.35 18.97
C CYS A 382 32.67 -26.29 18.14
N PRO A 383 33.29 -27.43 17.76
CA PRO A 383 34.50 -27.39 16.95
C PRO A 383 34.19 -26.71 15.61
N PHE A 384 34.81 -25.56 15.37
CA PHE A 384 34.74 -24.84 14.10
C PHE A 384 35.56 -25.59 13.05
N LYS A 385 35.08 -26.77 12.66
CA LYS A 385 35.48 -27.37 11.40
C LYS A 385 35.00 -26.44 10.30
N SER A 386 35.95 -25.77 9.67
CA SER A 386 35.83 -25.29 8.30
C SER A 386 35.75 -26.48 7.34
N GLU A 387 34.75 -27.35 7.53
CA GLU A 387 34.34 -28.28 6.49
C GLU A 387 33.89 -27.40 5.32
N LYS A 388 34.66 -27.48 4.24
CA LYS A 388 34.36 -26.85 2.96
C LYS A 388 33.06 -27.46 2.44
N PHE A 389 31.93 -26.95 2.92
CA PHE A 389 30.66 -27.05 2.22
C PHE A 389 30.68 -26.11 1.00
N SER A 390 31.67 -26.34 0.11
CA SER A 390 31.61 -25.95 -1.29
C SER A 390 30.63 -26.89 -2.00
N CYS A 391 29.39 -26.89 -1.51
CA CYS A 391 28.29 -27.61 -2.10
C CYS A 391 27.46 -26.58 -2.86
N GLN A 392 27.95 -26.21 -4.05
CA GLN A 392 27.11 -25.60 -5.08
C GLN A 392 26.07 -26.63 -5.51
N ILE A 393 25.01 -26.79 -4.73
CA ILE A 393 23.81 -27.52 -5.14
C ILE A 393 22.97 -26.55 -5.99
N GLY A 394 23.50 -26.25 -7.19
CA GLY A 394 23.04 -25.17 -8.05
C GLY A 394 23.61 -23.79 -7.67
N ASN A 395 22.96 -22.73 -8.14
CA ASN A 395 23.38 -21.32 -8.00
C ASN A 395 23.16 -20.72 -6.58
N ALA A 396 23.29 -21.51 -5.52
CA ALA A 396 23.04 -21.07 -4.15
C ALA A 396 24.33 -21.08 -3.31
N GLU A 397 24.60 -19.99 -2.60
CA GLU A 397 25.73 -19.84 -1.68
C GLU A 397 25.30 -19.76 -0.22
N VAL A 398 26.21 -20.09 0.69
CA VAL A 398 25.95 -20.00 2.14
C VAL A 398 26.01 -18.54 2.57
N ALA A 399 24.99 -18.04 3.27
CA ALA A 399 24.95 -16.64 3.72
C ALA A 399 26.23 -16.20 4.47
N LEU A 400 26.89 -17.12 5.19
CA LEU A 400 28.15 -16.86 5.89
C LEU A 400 29.37 -16.63 4.97
N SER A 401 29.41 -17.16 3.73
CA SER A 401 30.52 -16.90 2.80
C SER A 401 30.43 -15.51 2.17
N LEU A 402 29.22 -14.94 2.09
CA LEU A 402 28.91 -13.62 1.54
C LEU A 402 29.18 -12.47 2.52
N VAL A 403 29.46 -12.80 3.78
CA VAL A 403 29.70 -11.83 4.85
C VAL A 403 31.19 -11.75 5.20
N GLY A 404 31.70 -10.53 5.32
CA GLY A 404 32.99 -10.20 5.91
C GLY A 404 32.82 -9.58 7.31
N TYR A 405 33.71 -9.93 8.22
CA TYR A 405 33.78 -9.41 9.58
C TYR A 405 35.24 -9.44 10.03
N ASP A 406 35.56 -8.63 11.04
CA ASP A 406 36.88 -8.69 11.69
C ASP A 406 37.01 -9.99 12.51
N GLU A 407 38.19 -10.62 12.56
CA GLU A 407 38.35 -11.93 13.25
C GLU A 407 38.02 -11.83 14.74
N GLU A 408 38.23 -10.67 15.38
CA GLU A 408 37.78 -10.40 16.75
C GLU A 408 36.25 -10.52 16.92
N LEU A 409 35.49 -10.21 15.87
CA LEU A 409 34.03 -10.13 15.83
C LEU A 409 33.37 -11.45 15.38
N LYS A 410 34.16 -12.48 15.07
CA LYS A 410 33.73 -13.82 14.63
C LYS A 410 32.69 -14.47 15.54
N PHE A 411 32.82 -14.27 16.85
CA PHE A 411 31.89 -14.80 17.84
C PHE A 411 30.49 -14.17 17.75
N ILE A 412 30.35 -12.94 17.24
CA ILE A 412 29.04 -12.30 17.03
C ILE A 412 28.29 -13.11 15.97
N VAL A 413 28.93 -13.41 14.85
CA VAL A 413 28.32 -14.14 13.74
C VAL A 413 27.98 -15.58 14.15
N VAL A 414 28.76 -16.19 15.06
CA VAL A 414 28.42 -17.48 15.68
C VAL A 414 27.31 -17.34 16.75
N SER A 415 27.23 -16.22 17.48
CA SER A 415 26.14 -15.94 18.44
C SER A 415 24.81 -15.63 17.74
N LEU A 416 24.87 -15.09 16.52
CA LEU A 416 23.71 -15.03 15.62
C LEU A 416 23.30 -16.47 15.22
N LYS A 417 24.27 -17.32 14.82
CA LYS A 417 24.04 -18.69 14.33
C LYS A 417 23.13 -19.53 15.22
N GLU A 418 23.19 -19.38 16.54
CA GLU A 418 22.18 -19.94 17.46
C GLU A 418 20.80 -19.29 17.20
N GLY A 419 20.00 -19.91 16.33
CA GLY A 419 18.65 -19.49 15.96
C GLY A 419 18.54 -18.57 14.73
N THR A 420 19.61 -17.90 14.26
CA THR A 420 19.53 -17.11 13.00
C THR A 420 19.72 -17.98 11.77
N PHE A 421 20.47 -19.07 11.89
CA PHE A 421 20.86 -19.92 10.77
C PHE A 421 20.27 -21.33 10.84
N ASP A 422 19.23 -21.54 11.64
CA ASP A 422 18.44 -22.79 11.67
C ASP A 422 17.82 -23.12 10.29
N ASN A 423 17.58 -22.07 9.49
CA ASN A 423 17.15 -22.17 8.09
C ASN A 423 18.31 -22.09 7.06
N ALA A 424 19.56 -21.79 7.47
CA ALA A 424 20.69 -21.72 6.53
C ALA A 424 21.17 -23.08 6.04
N ASN A 425 20.82 -24.15 6.76
CA ASN A 425 21.05 -25.54 6.36
C ASN A 425 19.81 -26.16 5.68
N VAL A 426 18.86 -25.33 5.22
CA VAL A 426 17.56 -25.74 4.71
C VAL A 426 17.37 -25.12 3.33
N LEU A 427 17.27 -25.98 2.31
CA LEU A 427 16.99 -25.55 0.95
C LEU A 427 15.47 -25.40 0.78
N PHE A 428 14.99 -24.21 0.45
CA PHE A 428 13.59 -23.97 0.11
C PHE A 428 13.45 -24.00 -1.41
N ARG A 429 12.70 -24.97 -1.94
CA ARG A 429 12.42 -25.10 -3.37
C ARG A 429 11.00 -24.61 -3.64
N THR A 430 10.90 -23.41 -4.23
CA THR A 430 9.64 -22.88 -4.75
C THR A 430 9.32 -23.54 -6.10
N LYS A 431 8.10 -24.07 -6.23
CA LYS A 431 7.56 -24.52 -7.51
C LYS A 431 6.20 -23.85 -7.73
N PHE A 432 6.04 -23.23 -8.89
CA PHE A 432 4.73 -22.75 -9.35
C PHE A 432 4.03 -23.92 -10.04
N VAL A 433 2.86 -24.30 -9.53
CA VAL A 433 1.99 -25.35 -10.12
C VAL A 433 0.57 -24.83 -10.03
N ASP A 434 -0.17 -24.90 -11.13
CA ASP A 434 -1.59 -24.54 -11.23
C ASP A 434 -1.95 -23.17 -10.62
N GLY A 435 -1.11 -22.16 -10.89
CA GLY A 435 -1.31 -20.79 -10.41
C GLY A 435 -0.93 -20.54 -8.94
N VAL A 436 -0.48 -21.56 -8.21
CA VAL A 436 -0.13 -21.46 -6.78
C VAL A 436 1.37 -21.68 -6.58
N SER A 437 2.00 -20.78 -5.82
CA SER A 437 3.38 -20.96 -5.36
C SER A 437 3.43 -21.95 -4.20
N THR A 438 4.05 -23.10 -4.42
CA THR A 438 4.29 -24.11 -3.37
C THR A 438 5.75 -24.08 -2.93
N VAL A 439 5.99 -24.04 -1.62
CA VAL A 439 7.33 -24.02 -1.03
C VAL A 439 7.63 -25.38 -0.41
N GLN A 440 8.50 -26.17 -1.04
CA GLN A 440 9.02 -27.39 -0.42
C GLN A 440 10.26 -27.08 0.44
N ARG A 441 10.23 -27.51 1.70
CA ARG A 441 11.35 -27.42 2.64
C ARG A 441 12.18 -28.70 2.59
N THR A 442 13.38 -28.63 2.04
CA THR A 442 14.33 -29.76 2.02
C THR A 442 15.43 -29.50 3.04
N VAL A 443 15.45 -30.29 4.13
CA VAL A 443 16.56 -30.31 5.08
C VAL A 443 17.66 -31.21 4.50
N ALA A 444 18.90 -30.74 4.45
CA ALA A 444 20.02 -31.60 4.07
C ALA A 444 20.14 -32.74 5.09
N SER A 445 19.96 -33.98 4.65
CA SER A 445 20.22 -35.14 5.50
C SER A 445 21.70 -35.17 5.87
N LYS A 446 22.00 -35.41 7.14
CA LYS A 446 23.37 -35.77 7.53
C LYS A 446 23.71 -37.07 6.80
N LEU A 447 24.69 -37.01 5.90
CA LEU A 447 25.40 -38.20 5.44
C LEU A 447 26.04 -38.83 6.69
N ASN A 448 25.44 -39.92 7.17
CA ASN A 448 26.09 -40.77 8.15
C ASN A 448 27.38 -41.29 7.51
N LYS A 449 28.49 -41.14 8.23
CA LYS A 449 29.73 -41.87 7.95
C LYS A 449 29.63 -43.28 8.52
#